data_AF-A0A9E2GT41-F1
#
_entry.id   AF-A0A9E2GT41-F1
#
_cell.length_a   1.000
_cell.length_b   1.000
_cell.length_c   1.000
_cell.angle_alpha   90.00
_cell.angle_beta   90.00
_cell.angle_gamma   90.00
#
_symmetry.space_group_name_H-M   'P 1'
#
loop_
_entity.id
_entity.type
_entity.pdbx_description
1 polymer ?
#
loop_
_entity_poly.entity_id
_entity_poly.type
_entity_poly.pdbx_seq_one_letter_code
_entity_poly.pdbx_strand_id
1 'polypeptide(L)'
;MAFLLSQICLMLFLQQTPVLHEPYSDDEAMSRDPGTDPSTDDGTNGGGSQDGPGGDNPSAAEGIDPSAPGNELDPRALAELQKALSQAMASPSLQMDPKTDSFTPPDNFSQSVFTPSIFPNERVWVLNTVKIMKNGRVEAVPGPISVESVPVSGSPPADRYVFFWAEYQLGAPGRSSILPTPAPEFLVTEVPAGAHLLRNAADMMYFKPGRWRQSTLKIRIAAPRTYFRTPAFDDVALPVPRQFDGSVQIRNMSNRVFGRPDRRFLMKMIQYFRQFDVLPLLPYGNRISLEEAILMQKRGVCRHRALLFFAIAQSWGYDVRLVMNMVHAFVEVRQSGHSWVRVDLGGAVLPRGFTPPSGPGLFTPVTYRYQLTGSTVVRAGEDLSVEVIHRDHPPAFLWAILSDSRGREVARNPVFPKKSTIESLRVPVPVGLPAGRYRVVLKPEGPL
;
A
#
# COMPACT_ATOMS: atom_id res chain seq x y z
N MET A 1 -29.78 -4.61 38.55
CA MET A 1 -29.21 -3.32 38.09
C MET A 1 -27.77 -3.42 37.55
N ALA A 2 -27.01 -4.49 37.86
CA ALA A 2 -25.67 -4.73 37.29
C ALA A 2 -25.65 -5.45 35.91
N PHE A 3 -26.81 -5.86 35.37
CA PHE A 3 -26.93 -6.54 34.07
C PHE A 3 -27.34 -5.63 32.90
N LEU A 4 -27.64 -4.35 33.16
CA LEU A 4 -28.05 -3.39 32.12
C LEU A 4 -26.92 -2.44 31.66
N LEU A 5 -25.81 -2.36 32.40
CA LEU A 5 -24.64 -1.55 32.02
C LEU A 5 -23.61 -2.31 31.16
N SER A 6 -23.66 -3.65 31.14
CA SER A 6 -22.79 -4.49 30.29
C SER A 6 -23.22 -4.48 28.81
N GLN A 7 -24.50 -4.22 28.51
CA GLN A 7 -25.00 -4.19 27.13
C GLN A 7 -24.90 -2.82 26.44
N ILE A 8 -24.62 -1.74 27.17
CA ILE A 8 -24.41 -0.40 26.59
C ILE A 8 -22.92 -0.18 26.22
N CYS A 9 -21.98 -0.86 26.90
CA CYS A 9 -20.57 -0.84 26.51
C CYS A 9 -20.22 -1.77 25.33
N LEU A 10 -21.12 -2.69 24.94
CA LEU A 10 -20.88 -3.63 23.82
C LEU A 10 -21.36 -3.09 22.45
N MET A 11 -22.09 -1.96 22.41
CA MET A 11 -22.60 -1.36 21.17
C MET A 11 -21.86 -0.09 20.70
N LEU A 12 -20.87 0.40 21.44
CA LEU A 12 -20.06 1.57 21.04
C LEU A 12 -18.63 1.22 20.57
N PHE A 13 -18.27 -0.07 20.51
CA PHE A 13 -16.93 -0.52 20.08
C PHE A 13 -16.88 -1.15 18.67
N LEU A 14 -17.97 -1.06 17.90
CA LEU A 14 -18.10 -1.62 16.55
C LEU A 14 -18.14 -0.55 15.44
N GLN A 15 -17.43 0.57 15.57
CA GLN A 15 -17.21 1.50 14.44
C GLN A 15 -15.90 2.29 14.61
N GLN A 16 -14.75 1.67 14.33
CA GLN A 16 -13.54 2.43 13.99
C GLN A 16 -12.83 1.77 12.82
N THR A 17 -13.14 2.25 11.62
CA THR A 17 -12.25 2.19 10.47
C THR A 17 -10.95 2.94 10.80
N PRO A 18 -9.76 2.45 10.44
CA PRO A 18 -8.59 3.32 10.35
C PRO A 18 -8.82 4.28 9.17
N VAL A 19 -9.29 5.48 9.51
CA VAL A 19 -9.34 6.64 8.62
C VAL A 19 -7.89 7.06 8.35
N LEU A 20 -7.46 7.01 7.09
CA LEU A 20 -6.33 7.81 6.62
C LEU A 20 -6.69 9.26 6.96
N HIS A 21 -5.85 9.94 7.74
CA HIS A 21 -5.98 11.39 7.90
C HIS A 21 -6.11 12.04 6.52
N GLU A 22 -7.22 12.74 6.33
CA GLU A 22 -7.45 13.66 5.22
C GLU A 22 -6.32 14.69 5.17
N PRO A 23 -5.86 15.12 3.98
CA PRO A 23 -5.21 16.41 3.86
C PRO A 23 -6.25 17.52 4.06
N TYR A 24 -5.83 18.56 4.79
CA TYR A 24 -6.48 19.87 4.89
C TYR A 24 -7.14 20.30 3.57
N SER A 25 -8.41 20.71 3.64
CA SER A 25 -9.05 21.53 2.61
C SER A 25 -8.59 22.98 2.82
N ASP A 26 -7.75 23.49 1.92
CA ASP A 26 -7.60 24.93 1.74
C ASP A 26 -8.75 25.40 0.84
N ASP A 27 -9.88 25.72 1.45
CA ASP A 27 -10.95 26.49 0.82
C ASP A 27 -11.52 27.46 1.86
N GLU A 28 -10.80 28.57 2.09
CA GLU A 28 -11.40 29.84 2.49
C GLU A 28 -10.37 30.97 2.34
N ALA A 29 -10.43 31.66 1.20
CA ALA A 29 -10.24 33.11 1.03
C ALA A 29 -9.68 33.43 -0.38
N MET A 30 -10.56 33.76 -1.32
CA MET A 30 -10.69 35.15 -1.76
C MET A 30 -11.72 35.24 -2.89
N SER A 31 -12.87 35.81 -2.53
CA SER A 31 -13.67 36.62 -3.44
C SER A 31 -12.80 37.75 -4.02
N ARG A 32 -12.74 37.85 -5.35
CA ARG A 32 -12.71 39.11 -6.10
C ARG A 32 -12.77 38.81 -7.59
N ASP A 33 -13.97 38.92 -8.13
CA ASP A 33 -14.22 39.47 -9.46
C ASP A 33 -14.44 40.98 -9.25
N PRO A 34 -14.00 41.90 -10.14
CA PRO A 34 -14.73 42.10 -11.40
C PRO A 34 -13.89 42.52 -12.63
N GLY A 35 -14.41 42.20 -13.82
CA GLY A 35 -14.35 43.06 -15.01
C GLY A 35 -13.96 42.34 -16.31
N THR A 36 -14.88 41.95 -17.22
CA THR A 36 -15.36 42.72 -18.41
C THR A 36 -14.28 43.56 -19.11
N ASP A 37 -14.02 43.52 -20.42
CA ASP A 37 -14.70 42.98 -21.62
C ASP A 37 -13.66 43.00 -22.81
N PRO A 38 -13.99 42.83 -24.12
CA PRO A 38 -13.21 42.03 -25.07
C PRO A 38 -12.65 42.86 -26.25
N SER A 39 -12.35 42.22 -27.40
CA SER A 39 -11.83 42.72 -28.70
C SER A 39 -10.30 42.75 -28.78
N THR A 40 -9.60 42.44 -29.87
CA THR A 40 -9.83 42.23 -31.32
C THR A 40 -8.50 41.63 -31.82
N ASP A 41 -8.49 40.56 -32.60
CA ASP A 41 -8.51 40.55 -34.08
C ASP A 41 -7.13 40.74 -34.73
N ASP A 42 -6.98 39.98 -35.81
CA ASP A 42 -6.03 40.07 -36.93
C ASP A 42 -4.51 39.86 -36.78
N GLY A 43 -4.00 39.05 -37.73
CA GLY A 43 -2.93 39.56 -38.58
C GLY A 43 -1.70 38.67 -38.86
N THR A 44 -1.82 37.85 -39.91
CA THR A 44 -0.88 37.79 -41.06
C THR A 44 0.57 37.26 -40.96
N ASN A 45 0.81 36.27 -41.84
CA ASN A 45 1.84 36.17 -42.89
C ASN A 45 3.33 35.93 -42.62
N GLY A 46 3.87 35.08 -43.52
CA GLY A 46 5.24 35.10 -44.06
C GLY A 46 6.09 33.98 -43.46
N GLY A 47 6.56 32.96 -44.19
CA GLY A 47 6.98 32.92 -45.59
C GLY A 47 8.47 32.52 -45.64
N GLY A 48 8.86 31.72 -46.64
CA GLY A 48 10.27 31.59 -47.03
C GLY A 48 10.88 30.21 -46.88
N SER A 49 10.75 29.42 -47.95
CA SER A 49 11.63 28.32 -48.32
C SER A 49 13.08 28.77 -48.48
N GLN A 50 14.05 27.88 -48.22
CA GLN A 50 15.25 27.79 -49.05
C GLN A 50 15.94 26.42 -48.91
N ASP A 51 15.87 25.66 -50.00
CA ASP A 51 16.73 24.52 -50.33
C ASP A 51 18.16 25.00 -50.64
N GLY A 52 19.15 24.15 -50.34
CA GLY A 52 20.53 24.36 -50.75
C GLY A 52 21.44 23.18 -50.36
N PRO A 53 22.01 22.43 -51.31
CA PRO A 53 22.62 21.11 -51.07
C PRO A 53 24.14 21.13 -50.91
N GLY A 54 24.69 20.03 -50.37
CA GLY A 54 25.99 19.50 -50.78
C GLY A 54 27.05 19.37 -49.68
N GLY A 55 27.59 18.16 -49.52
CA GLY A 55 28.88 17.95 -48.86
C GLY A 55 29.09 16.56 -48.24
N ASP A 56 29.27 15.54 -49.08
CA ASP A 56 29.90 14.27 -48.68
C ASP A 56 31.41 14.46 -48.42
N ASN A 57 31.90 14.02 -47.25
CA ASN A 57 33.03 13.07 -47.11
C ASN A 57 33.43 12.82 -45.63
N PRO A 58 34.17 11.73 -45.33
CA PRO A 58 33.86 10.87 -44.18
C PRO A 58 34.89 10.90 -43.05
N SER A 59 34.54 10.18 -41.98
CA SER A 59 35.41 9.58 -40.97
C SER A 59 35.91 10.48 -39.84
N ALA A 60 35.26 10.37 -38.68
CA ALA A 60 35.92 10.35 -37.38
C ALA A 60 35.00 9.70 -36.33
N ALA A 61 35.42 8.52 -35.86
CA ALA A 61 35.10 7.92 -34.57
C ALA A 61 33.67 8.11 -34.02
N GLU A 62 32.82 7.09 -34.23
CA GLU A 62 31.61 6.88 -33.44
C GLU A 62 31.97 6.77 -31.95
N GLY A 63 31.87 7.90 -31.25
CA GLY A 63 31.61 7.91 -29.83
C GLY A 63 30.25 7.26 -29.62
N ILE A 64 30.24 6.04 -29.09
CA ILE A 64 29.04 5.41 -28.56
C ILE A 64 28.53 6.33 -27.46
N ASP A 65 27.47 7.08 -27.75
CA ASP A 65 26.72 7.85 -26.77
C ASP A 65 26.07 6.85 -25.77
N PRO A 66 26.51 6.80 -24.50
CA PRO A 66 25.94 5.90 -23.50
C PRO A 66 24.55 6.33 -23.01
N SER A 67 23.96 7.37 -23.61
CA SER A 67 22.69 7.98 -23.19
C SER A 67 21.46 7.47 -23.96
N ALA A 68 21.63 6.68 -25.02
CA ALA A 68 20.50 6.11 -25.76
C ALA A 68 19.93 4.88 -25.02
N PRO A 69 18.64 4.89 -24.61
CA PRO A 69 18.02 3.71 -24.04
C PRO A 69 17.85 2.65 -25.13
N GLY A 70 18.77 1.68 -25.19
CA GLY A 70 18.59 0.45 -25.96
C GLY A 70 17.37 -0.30 -25.43
N ASN A 71 16.22 -0.06 -26.06
CA ASN A 71 14.91 -0.45 -25.54
C ASN A 71 14.49 -1.89 -25.86
N GLU A 72 15.31 -2.67 -26.54
CA GLU A 72 15.00 -4.08 -26.82
C GLU A 72 15.97 -4.98 -26.05
N LEU A 73 15.44 -5.64 -25.03
CA LEU A 73 16.19 -6.68 -24.32
C LEU A 73 16.55 -7.79 -25.30
N ASP A 74 17.83 -8.15 -25.39
CA ASP A 74 18.29 -9.33 -26.13
C ASP A 74 17.35 -10.52 -25.85
N PRO A 75 16.75 -11.15 -26.90
CA PRO A 75 15.81 -12.25 -26.75
C PRO A 75 16.34 -13.39 -25.87
N ARG A 76 17.65 -13.66 -25.89
CA ARG A 76 18.27 -14.67 -25.04
C ARG A 76 18.29 -14.22 -23.58
N ALA A 77 18.66 -12.98 -23.31
CA ALA A 77 18.62 -12.39 -21.97
C ALA A 77 17.19 -12.27 -21.43
N LEU A 78 16.18 -12.07 -22.29
CA LEU A 78 14.76 -12.11 -21.92
C LEU A 78 14.31 -13.54 -21.59
N ALA A 79 14.73 -14.54 -22.35
CA ALA A 79 14.41 -15.94 -22.07
C ALA A 79 15.09 -16.44 -20.78
N GLU A 80 16.35 -16.08 -20.53
CA GLU A 80 17.05 -16.39 -19.27
C GLU A 80 16.39 -15.70 -18.08
N LEU A 81 15.95 -14.44 -18.26
CA LEU A 81 15.18 -13.72 -17.26
C LEU A 81 13.84 -14.38 -17.00
N GLN A 82 13.07 -14.74 -18.04
CA GLN A 82 11.80 -15.45 -17.90
C GLN A 82 12.00 -16.79 -17.19
N LYS A 83 13.08 -17.52 -17.47
CA LYS A 83 13.44 -18.77 -16.77
C LYS A 83 13.79 -18.51 -15.31
N ALA A 84 14.68 -17.55 -15.03
CA ALA A 84 15.08 -17.18 -13.67
C ALA A 84 13.88 -16.65 -12.86
N LEU A 85 12.98 -15.92 -13.52
CA LEU A 85 11.75 -15.41 -12.94
C LEU A 85 10.74 -16.50 -12.70
N SER A 86 10.58 -17.43 -13.64
CA SER A 86 9.76 -18.63 -13.45
C SER A 86 10.29 -19.50 -12.31
N GLN A 87 11.62 -19.58 -12.13
CA GLN A 87 12.26 -20.26 -11.01
C GLN A 87 12.10 -19.49 -9.69
N ALA A 88 12.25 -18.16 -9.69
CA ALA A 88 12.00 -17.31 -8.51
C ALA A 88 10.52 -17.27 -8.12
N MET A 89 9.63 -17.44 -9.10
CA MET A 89 8.18 -17.54 -8.96
C MET A 89 7.69 -18.99 -8.87
N ALA A 90 8.59 -19.99 -8.82
CA ALA A 90 8.20 -21.38 -8.67
C ALA A 90 7.61 -21.69 -7.27
N SER A 91 7.34 -20.68 -6.43
CA SER A 91 7.05 -20.90 -5.01
C SER A 91 6.12 -19.92 -4.26
N PRO A 92 5.40 -18.94 -4.85
CA PRO A 92 4.20 -18.46 -4.19
C PRO A 92 3.00 -19.12 -4.87
N SER A 93 2.61 -20.29 -4.36
CA SER A 93 1.23 -20.73 -4.48
C SER A 93 0.57 -20.63 -3.12
N LEU A 94 -0.71 -20.27 -3.13
CA LEU A 94 -1.51 -20.28 -1.90
C LEU A 94 -2.57 -21.35 -2.05
N GLN A 95 -2.44 -22.38 -1.23
CA GLN A 95 -3.47 -23.41 -1.07
C GLN A 95 -4.27 -23.14 0.18
N MET A 96 -5.51 -23.61 0.19
CA MET A 96 -6.30 -23.64 1.41
C MET A 96 -5.58 -24.48 2.47
N ASP A 97 -5.88 -24.28 3.75
CA ASP A 97 -5.44 -25.15 4.85
C ASP A 97 -6.46 -25.09 5.99
N PRO A 98 -6.48 -26.05 6.93
CA PRO A 98 -7.48 -26.07 8.00
C PRO A 98 -7.16 -25.15 9.19
N LYS A 99 -5.98 -24.51 9.25
CA LYS A 99 -5.53 -23.67 10.37
C LYS A 99 -6.14 -22.27 10.30
N THR A 100 -7.43 -22.21 10.59
CA THR A 100 -8.29 -21.03 10.46
C THR A 100 -8.20 -20.03 11.63
N ASP A 101 -7.50 -20.40 12.70
CA ASP A 101 -7.40 -19.69 13.98
C ASP A 101 -6.08 -18.94 14.20
N SER A 102 -5.07 -19.20 13.36
CA SER A 102 -3.71 -18.79 13.63
C SER A 102 -3.02 -18.23 12.39
N PHE A 103 -2.25 -17.18 12.66
CA PHE A 103 -1.29 -16.61 11.75
C PHE A 103 -0.03 -16.31 12.56
N THR A 104 1.06 -17.00 12.25
CA THR A 104 2.37 -16.75 12.85
C THR A 104 3.20 -16.02 11.80
N PRO A 105 3.43 -14.70 11.94
CA PRO A 105 4.40 -14.03 11.09
C PRO A 105 5.78 -14.65 11.31
N PRO A 106 6.65 -14.67 10.29
CA PRO A 106 8.04 -15.06 10.49
C PRO A 106 8.70 -14.18 11.56
N ASP A 107 9.54 -14.78 12.41
CA ASP A 107 10.21 -14.10 13.54
C ASP A 107 11.08 -12.89 13.11
N ASN A 108 11.48 -12.84 11.84
CA ASN A 108 12.34 -11.81 11.26
C ASN A 108 11.60 -10.85 10.31
N PHE A 109 10.29 -10.64 10.50
CA PHE A 109 9.54 -9.76 9.61
C PHE A 109 9.99 -8.30 9.76
N SER A 110 10.83 -7.84 8.83
CA SER A 110 11.24 -6.45 8.72
C SER A 110 10.14 -5.63 8.02
N GLN A 111 9.72 -4.58 8.70
CA GLN A 111 9.40 -3.21 8.23
C GLN A 111 9.07 -3.01 6.76
N SER A 112 8.11 -2.12 6.56
CA SER A 112 7.80 -1.59 5.25
C SER A 112 9.04 -1.08 4.54
N VAL A 113 9.22 -1.45 3.28
CA VAL A 113 10.29 -0.93 2.42
C VAL A 113 9.98 0.49 1.91
N PHE A 114 8.76 0.99 2.18
CA PHE A 114 8.27 2.28 1.71
C PHE A 114 8.28 3.35 2.81
N THR A 115 8.64 4.56 2.41
CA THR A 115 8.47 5.80 3.18
C THR A 115 7.68 6.81 2.33
N PRO A 116 6.45 7.21 2.73
CA PRO A 116 5.72 6.75 3.93
C PRO A 116 5.33 5.27 3.85
N SER A 117 5.15 4.64 5.02
CA SER A 117 4.79 3.23 5.08
C SER A 117 3.36 2.97 4.62
N ILE A 118 3.16 1.84 3.93
CA ILE A 118 1.84 1.31 3.55
C ILE A 118 1.55 -0.04 4.20
N PHE A 119 2.36 -0.44 5.19
CA PHE A 119 2.20 -1.69 5.91
C PHE A 119 0.76 -1.82 6.47
N PRO A 120 0.13 -3.01 6.41
CA PRO A 120 0.65 -4.30 5.90
C PRO A 120 0.36 -4.55 4.41
N ASN A 121 0.11 -3.50 3.61
CA ASN A 121 -0.52 -3.63 2.29
C ASN A 121 0.45 -3.62 1.10
N GLU A 122 1.71 -3.96 1.35
CA GLU A 122 2.72 -4.06 0.29
C GLU A 122 2.42 -5.25 -0.63
N ARG A 123 2.56 -5.02 -1.93
CA ARG A 123 2.34 -6.03 -2.97
C ARG A 123 3.67 -6.76 -3.22
N VAL A 124 3.86 -7.90 -2.57
CA VAL A 124 5.06 -8.75 -2.76
C VAL A 124 4.77 -9.83 -3.80
N TRP A 125 3.68 -10.57 -3.61
CA TRP A 125 3.21 -11.59 -4.52
C TRP A 125 1.80 -11.27 -4.99
N VAL A 126 1.59 -11.43 -6.30
CA VAL A 126 0.30 -11.22 -6.96
C VAL A 126 -0.04 -12.49 -7.73
N LEU A 127 -1.09 -13.17 -7.29
CA LEU A 127 -1.61 -14.41 -7.87
C LEU A 127 -2.90 -14.09 -8.61
N ASN A 128 -2.95 -14.32 -9.91
CA ASN A 128 -4.09 -13.94 -10.76
C ASN A 128 -4.67 -15.15 -11.52
N THR A 129 -4.24 -16.37 -11.19
CA THR A 129 -4.81 -17.60 -11.75
C THR A 129 -5.28 -18.55 -10.64
N VAL A 130 -6.49 -19.07 -10.77
CA VAL A 130 -6.99 -20.20 -9.97
C VAL A 130 -6.67 -21.51 -10.68
N LYS A 131 -6.13 -22.47 -9.93
CA LYS A 131 -5.98 -23.88 -10.35
C LYS A 131 -6.72 -24.79 -9.38
N ILE A 132 -7.21 -25.90 -9.91
CA ILE A 132 -7.73 -27.00 -9.12
C ILE A 132 -6.69 -28.11 -9.14
N MET A 133 -6.23 -28.49 -7.96
CA MET A 133 -5.27 -29.57 -7.80
C MET A 133 -5.92 -30.93 -8.05
N LYS A 134 -5.12 -31.98 -8.28
CA LYS A 134 -5.61 -33.36 -8.47
C LYS A 134 -6.48 -33.87 -7.31
N ASN A 135 -6.28 -33.33 -6.11
CA ASN A 135 -7.08 -33.64 -4.91
C ASN A 135 -8.34 -32.76 -4.77
N GLY A 136 -8.70 -32.00 -5.79
CA GLY A 136 -9.87 -31.12 -5.82
C GLY A 136 -9.72 -29.80 -5.06
N ARG A 137 -8.53 -29.50 -4.51
CA ARG A 137 -8.30 -28.29 -3.72
C ARG A 137 -8.05 -27.08 -4.60
N VAL A 138 -8.47 -25.92 -4.10
CA VAL A 138 -8.23 -24.63 -4.75
C VAL A 138 -6.81 -24.15 -4.44
N GLU A 139 -6.09 -23.78 -5.49
CA GLU A 139 -4.77 -23.17 -5.42
C GLU A 139 -4.75 -21.87 -6.23
N ALA A 140 -4.27 -20.79 -5.63
CA ALA A 140 -3.92 -19.57 -6.36
C ALA A 140 -2.45 -19.66 -6.81
N VAL A 141 -2.21 -19.31 -8.06
CA VAL A 141 -0.88 -19.30 -8.67
C VAL A 141 -0.65 -18.03 -9.49
N PRO A 142 0.61 -17.67 -9.77
CA PRO A 142 0.89 -16.63 -10.74
C PRO A 142 0.42 -17.06 -12.14
N GLY A 143 -0.13 -16.12 -12.90
CA GLY A 143 -0.47 -16.29 -14.30
C GLY A 143 0.77 -16.26 -15.20
N PRO A 144 0.55 -16.28 -16.53
CA PRO A 144 1.63 -16.20 -17.49
C PRO A 144 2.55 -15.01 -17.23
N ILE A 145 3.85 -15.28 -17.20
CA ILE A 145 4.87 -14.28 -16.90
C ILE A 145 5.32 -13.67 -18.22
N SER A 146 4.71 -12.56 -18.61
CA SER A 146 5.35 -11.59 -19.51
C SER A 146 6.10 -10.58 -18.65
N VAL A 147 7.27 -10.13 -19.10
CA VAL A 147 8.01 -9.05 -18.45
C VAL A 147 8.46 -8.01 -19.46
N GLU A 148 8.42 -6.76 -19.03
CA GLU A 148 8.86 -5.59 -19.78
C GLU A 148 9.79 -4.75 -18.92
N SER A 149 10.64 -3.95 -19.55
CA SER A 149 11.44 -2.93 -18.86
C SER A 149 10.55 -1.86 -18.26
N VAL A 150 10.85 -1.42 -17.04
CA VAL A 150 10.12 -0.32 -16.40
C VAL A 150 10.76 1.00 -16.81
N PRO A 151 10.06 1.88 -17.55
CA PRO A 151 10.58 3.19 -17.89
C PRO A 151 10.63 4.07 -16.64
N VAL A 152 11.66 4.93 -16.58
CA VAL A 152 11.68 6.04 -15.63
C VAL A 152 10.76 7.11 -16.19
N SER A 153 9.62 7.28 -15.54
CA SER A 153 8.67 8.33 -15.89
C SER A 153 9.15 9.65 -15.31
N GLY A 154 8.80 10.77 -15.96
CA GLY A 154 8.93 12.10 -15.36
C GLY A 154 8.11 12.22 -14.06
N SER A 155 8.10 13.39 -13.43
CA SER A 155 7.30 13.60 -12.22
C SER A 155 5.80 13.71 -12.57
N PRO A 156 4.95 12.71 -12.24
CA PRO A 156 3.53 12.80 -12.51
C PRO A 156 2.87 13.83 -11.58
N PRO A 157 1.65 14.32 -11.92
CA PRO A 157 0.96 15.31 -11.08
C PRO A 157 0.68 14.80 -9.66
N ALA A 158 1.04 15.61 -8.67
CA ALA A 158 0.99 15.23 -7.25
C ALA A 158 -0.43 15.14 -6.68
N ASP A 159 -1.43 15.71 -7.35
CA ASP A 159 -2.86 15.61 -7.05
C ASP A 159 -3.44 14.23 -7.43
N ARG A 160 -2.80 13.52 -8.37
CA ARG A 160 -3.20 12.18 -8.84
C ARG A 160 -2.38 11.04 -8.24
N TYR A 161 -1.15 11.33 -7.79
CA TYR A 161 -0.23 10.32 -7.28
C TYR A 161 0.27 10.61 -5.85
N VAL A 162 0.53 9.54 -5.10
CA VAL A 162 1.29 9.58 -3.83
C VAL A 162 2.71 9.11 -4.11
N PHE A 163 3.70 9.81 -3.58
CA PHE A 163 5.11 9.48 -3.75
C PHE A 163 5.65 8.69 -2.57
N PHE A 164 6.51 7.73 -2.88
CA PHE A 164 7.17 6.84 -1.94
C PHE A 164 8.66 6.78 -2.27
N TRP A 165 9.49 6.86 -1.24
CA TRP A 165 10.84 6.32 -1.30
C TRP A 165 10.78 4.83 -0.96
N ALA A 166 11.32 3.99 -1.84
CA ALA A 166 11.43 2.56 -1.61
C ALA A 166 12.91 2.18 -1.44
N GLU A 167 13.25 1.50 -0.35
CA GLU A 167 14.60 1.02 -0.07
C GLU A 167 14.59 -0.51 0.07
N TYR A 168 15.24 -1.19 -0.87
CA TYR A 168 15.25 -2.64 -0.94
C TYR A 168 16.63 -3.18 -0.59
N GLN A 169 16.67 -4.23 0.25
CA GLN A 169 17.84 -5.08 0.38
C GLN A 169 17.80 -6.15 -0.71
N LEU A 170 18.78 -6.14 -1.59
CA LEU A 170 18.90 -7.08 -2.68
C LEU A 170 19.57 -8.36 -2.19
N GLY A 171 19.24 -9.49 -2.84
CA GLY A 171 19.91 -10.75 -2.59
C GLY A 171 21.40 -10.72 -2.99
N ALA A 172 22.03 -11.90 -3.00
CA ALA A 172 23.42 -12.04 -3.41
C ALA A 172 23.69 -11.35 -4.77
N PRO A 173 24.83 -10.65 -4.93
CA PRO A 173 25.17 -9.96 -6.18
C PRO A 173 25.00 -10.87 -7.40
N GLY A 174 24.43 -10.36 -8.48
CA GLY A 174 24.18 -11.14 -9.69
C GLY A 174 22.87 -11.95 -9.68
N ARG A 175 22.05 -11.86 -8.62
CA ARG A 175 20.72 -12.50 -8.58
C ARG A 175 19.58 -11.50 -8.75
N SER A 176 18.59 -11.88 -9.55
CA SER A 176 17.34 -11.13 -9.65
C SER A 176 16.56 -11.20 -8.34
N SER A 177 15.87 -10.12 -8.01
CA SER A 177 15.07 -10.02 -6.78
C SER A 177 13.66 -9.53 -7.12
N ILE A 178 12.64 -10.06 -6.43
CA ILE A 178 11.29 -9.50 -6.47
C ILE A 178 11.28 -8.27 -5.57
N LEU A 179 10.78 -7.15 -6.09
CA LEU A 179 10.67 -5.90 -5.35
C LEU A 179 9.20 -5.66 -5.00
N PRO A 180 8.86 -5.50 -3.70
CA PRO A 180 7.54 -5.06 -3.29
C PRO A 180 7.12 -3.79 -4.04
N THR A 181 5.83 -3.64 -4.34
CA THR A 181 5.28 -2.42 -4.95
C THR A 181 4.14 -1.85 -4.09
N PRO A 182 3.90 -0.52 -4.14
CA PRO A 182 2.89 0.09 -3.28
C PRO A 182 1.45 -0.03 -3.81
N ALA A 183 1.30 -0.15 -5.13
CA ALA A 183 0.02 -0.20 -5.83
C ALA A 183 0.20 -0.84 -7.23
N PRO A 184 -0.89 -1.30 -7.87
CA PRO A 184 -0.99 -1.39 -9.34
C PRO A 184 -0.59 -0.08 -10.03
N GLU A 185 -0.29 -0.15 -11.33
CA GLU A 185 -0.21 1.05 -12.18
C GLU A 185 0.78 2.12 -11.64
N PHE A 186 1.76 1.68 -10.84
CA PHE A 186 2.78 2.55 -10.27
C PHE A 186 3.73 3.04 -11.36
N LEU A 187 4.33 4.20 -11.11
CA LEU A 187 5.36 4.80 -11.95
C LEU A 187 6.66 4.87 -11.17
N VAL A 188 7.77 4.42 -11.77
CA VAL A 188 9.10 4.69 -11.23
C VAL A 188 9.51 6.07 -11.71
N THR A 189 9.81 6.97 -10.77
CA THR A 189 10.16 8.36 -11.06
C THR A 189 11.63 8.66 -10.90
N GLU A 190 12.33 7.86 -10.09
CA GLU A 190 13.78 7.95 -9.93
C GLU A 190 14.35 6.55 -9.71
N VAL A 191 15.42 6.22 -10.43
CA VAL A 191 16.18 4.98 -10.28
C VAL A 191 17.68 5.28 -10.41
N PRO A 192 18.54 4.70 -9.56
CA PRO A 192 19.98 4.86 -9.71
C PRO A 192 20.51 4.33 -11.05
N ALA A 193 21.56 4.96 -11.56
CA ALA A 193 22.20 4.55 -12.81
C ALA A 193 22.68 3.08 -12.75
N GLY A 194 22.39 2.32 -13.81
CA GLY A 194 22.78 0.90 -13.93
C GLY A 194 21.89 -0.10 -13.20
N ALA A 195 20.85 0.34 -12.49
CA ALA A 195 19.79 -0.54 -12.02
C ALA A 195 18.77 -0.79 -13.14
N HIS A 196 18.44 -2.05 -13.37
CA HIS A 196 17.47 -2.44 -14.39
C HIS A 196 16.23 -3.00 -13.71
N LEU A 197 15.11 -2.35 -13.94
CA LEU A 197 13.82 -2.73 -13.38
C LEU A 197 12.93 -3.35 -14.44
N LEU A 198 12.20 -4.37 -14.05
CA LEU A 198 11.28 -5.11 -14.90
C LEU A 198 9.93 -5.17 -14.23
N ARG A 199 8.86 -5.25 -15.02
CA ARG A 199 7.49 -5.38 -14.56
C ARG A 199 6.79 -6.49 -15.30
N ASN A 200 5.93 -7.25 -14.63
CA ASN A 200 5.03 -8.20 -15.28
C ASN A 200 3.61 -7.66 -15.48
N ALA A 201 2.76 -8.42 -16.17
CA ALA A 201 1.35 -8.08 -16.39
C ALA A 201 0.50 -7.94 -15.10
N ALA A 202 1.01 -8.38 -13.95
CA ALA A 202 0.38 -8.21 -12.64
C ALA A 202 0.94 -7.02 -11.86
N ASP A 203 1.71 -6.14 -12.50
CA ASP A 203 2.42 -5.01 -11.89
C ASP A 203 3.34 -5.43 -10.73
N MET A 204 3.91 -6.64 -10.78
CA MET A 204 5.00 -7.00 -9.88
C MET A 204 6.30 -6.47 -10.46
N MET A 205 7.15 -5.90 -9.60
CA MET A 205 8.42 -5.33 -9.99
C MET A 205 9.56 -6.28 -9.67
N TYR A 206 10.57 -6.30 -10.53
CA TYR A 206 11.75 -7.12 -10.36
C TYR A 206 13.00 -6.31 -10.64
N PHE A 207 14.03 -6.60 -9.87
CA PHE A 207 15.37 -6.11 -10.10
C PHE A 207 16.14 -7.11 -10.96
N LYS A 208 16.73 -6.65 -12.05
CA LYS A 208 17.71 -7.39 -12.85
C LYS A 208 19.12 -6.89 -12.52
N PRO A 209 20.02 -7.78 -12.06
CA PRO A 209 21.39 -7.44 -11.71
C PRO A 209 22.19 -7.23 -13.00
N GLY A 210 22.25 -6.01 -13.50
CA GLY A 210 23.14 -5.65 -14.61
C GLY A 210 24.58 -5.51 -14.10
N ARG A 211 25.17 -4.32 -14.31
CA ARG A 211 26.46 -3.95 -13.72
C ARG A 211 26.35 -3.50 -12.26
N TRP A 212 25.15 -3.53 -11.70
CA TRP A 212 24.86 -3.13 -10.33
C TRP A 212 25.64 -3.99 -9.32
N ARG A 213 26.33 -3.33 -8.38
CA ARG A 213 27.16 -3.99 -7.34
C ARG A 213 26.70 -3.71 -5.91
N GLN A 214 25.80 -2.75 -5.71
CA GLN A 214 25.33 -2.40 -4.36
C GLN A 214 24.33 -3.44 -3.86
N SER A 215 24.38 -3.73 -2.56
CA SER A 215 23.43 -4.63 -1.88
C SER A 215 22.08 -3.95 -1.60
N THR A 216 21.99 -2.64 -1.74
CA THR A 216 20.78 -1.86 -1.47
C THR A 216 20.38 -1.10 -2.73
N LEU A 217 19.08 -1.03 -2.98
CA LEU A 217 18.49 -0.28 -4.07
C LEU A 217 17.49 0.72 -3.49
N LYS A 218 17.72 2.01 -3.74
CA LYS A 218 16.80 3.09 -3.35
C LYS A 218 16.20 3.73 -4.59
N ILE A 219 14.88 3.75 -4.68
CA ILE A 219 14.14 4.31 -5.83
C ILE A 219 12.98 5.18 -5.35
N ARG A 220 12.51 6.08 -6.22
CA ARG A 220 11.30 6.87 -5.97
C ARG A 220 10.14 6.37 -6.83
N ILE A 221 9.04 6.00 -6.20
CA ILE A 221 7.85 5.43 -6.84
C ILE A 221 6.66 6.35 -6.61
N ALA A 222 5.86 6.58 -7.65
CA ALA A 222 4.57 7.23 -7.57
C ALA A 222 3.46 6.19 -7.75
N ALA A 223 2.46 6.19 -6.87
CA ALA A 223 1.31 5.29 -6.94
C ALA A 223 0.00 6.08 -7.08
N PRO A 224 -1.00 5.56 -7.83
CA PRO A 224 -2.28 6.24 -7.98
C PRO A 224 -2.95 6.49 -6.62
N ARG A 225 -3.36 7.73 -6.34
CA ARG A 225 -4.07 8.10 -5.09
C ARG A 225 -5.38 7.33 -4.93
N THR A 226 -6.05 7.03 -6.04
CA THR A 226 -7.31 6.27 -6.07
C THR A 226 -7.18 4.89 -5.46
N TYR A 227 -6.00 4.25 -5.54
CA TYR A 227 -5.76 2.93 -4.97
C TYR A 227 -5.85 2.89 -3.43
N PHE A 228 -5.58 4.03 -2.78
CA PHE A 228 -5.60 4.16 -1.31
C PHE A 228 -6.94 4.65 -0.76
N ARG A 229 -7.93 4.91 -1.63
CA ARG A 229 -9.28 5.29 -1.22
C ARG A 229 -10.13 4.05 -0.94
N THR A 230 -11.18 4.22 -0.15
CA THR A 230 -12.19 3.18 0.02
C THR A 230 -12.88 2.92 -1.33
N PRO A 231 -12.89 1.69 -1.84
CA PRO A 231 -13.56 1.39 -3.10
C PRO A 231 -15.08 1.47 -2.93
N ALA A 232 -15.75 2.03 -3.94
CA ALA A 232 -17.19 1.97 -4.10
C ALA A 232 -17.51 0.90 -5.15
N PHE A 233 -18.35 -0.07 -4.81
CA PHE A 233 -18.80 -1.13 -5.72
C PHE A 233 -20.31 -1.13 -5.88
N ASP A 234 -20.91 0.06 -5.94
CA ASP A 234 -22.34 0.18 -6.12
C ASP A 234 -22.71 -0.15 -7.56
N ASP A 235 -23.69 -1.05 -7.72
CA ASP A 235 -24.32 -1.37 -9.00
C ASP A 235 -23.39 -1.88 -10.12
N VAL A 236 -22.46 -2.80 -9.77
CA VAL A 236 -21.52 -3.38 -10.73
C VAL A 236 -22.23 -4.30 -11.71
N ALA A 237 -22.00 -4.11 -13.01
CA ALA A 237 -22.48 -5.05 -14.02
C ALA A 237 -21.90 -6.45 -13.77
N LEU A 238 -22.73 -7.48 -13.90
CA LEU A 238 -22.27 -8.86 -13.78
C LEU A 238 -21.37 -9.22 -14.97
N PRO A 239 -20.13 -9.65 -14.73
CA PRO A 239 -19.26 -10.12 -15.80
C PRO A 239 -19.74 -11.47 -16.34
N VAL A 240 -19.26 -11.81 -17.54
CA VAL A 240 -19.47 -13.14 -18.11
C VAL A 240 -18.65 -14.15 -17.30
N PRO A 241 -19.25 -15.24 -16.78
CA PRO A 241 -18.52 -16.23 -15.99
C PRO A 241 -17.29 -16.78 -16.71
N ARG A 242 -16.13 -16.73 -16.04
CA ARG A 242 -14.89 -17.30 -16.58
C ARG A 242 -14.94 -18.82 -16.50
N GLN A 243 -14.54 -19.47 -17.59
CA GLN A 243 -14.40 -20.93 -17.63
C GLN A 243 -12.95 -21.31 -17.37
N PHE A 244 -12.75 -22.15 -16.37
CA PHE A 244 -11.52 -22.86 -16.06
C PHE A 244 -11.86 -24.15 -15.31
N ASP A 245 -10.89 -25.05 -15.15
CA ASP A 245 -11.09 -26.33 -14.47
C ASP A 245 -11.66 -26.12 -13.04
N GLY A 246 -12.72 -26.85 -12.70
CA GLY A 246 -13.50 -26.70 -11.46
C GLY A 246 -14.18 -25.35 -11.21
N SER A 247 -14.22 -24.42 -12.17
CA SER A 247 -15.00 -23.17 -12.04
C SER A 247 -16.49 -23.41 -11.78
N VAL A 248 -17.07 -24.47 -12.35
CA VAL A 248 -18.46 -24.90 -12.08
C VAL A 248 -18.64 -25.31 -10.61
N GLN A 249 -17.69 -26.05 -10.04
CA GLN A 249 -17.73 -26.46 -8.64
C GLN A 249 -17.68 -25.24 -7.71
N ILE A 250 -16.78 -24.29 -7.99
CA ILE A 250 -16.67 -23.03 -7.22
C ILE A 250 -17.97 -22.21 -7.32
N ARG A 251 -18.56 -22.08 -8.52
CA ARG A 251 -19.84 -21.38 -8.70
C ARG A 251 -20.99 -22.08 -7.98
N ASN A 252 -21.03 -23.41 -7.98
CA ASN A 252 -22.06 -24.16 -7.24
C ASN A 252 -21.92 -23.97 -5.73
N MET A 253 -20.69 -24.01 -5.20
CA MET A 253 -20.40 -23.69 -3.80
C MET A 253 -20.84 -22.25 -3.46
N SER A 254 -20.48 -21.30 -4.31
CA SER A 254 -20.88 -19.90 -4.17
C SER A 254 -22.41 -19.73 -4.19
N ASN A 255 -23.12 -20.37 -5.12
CA ASN A 255 -24.58 -20.30 -5.21
C ASN A 255 -25.29 -20.85 -3.97
N ARG A 256 -24.73 -21.87 -3.29
CA ARG A 256 -25.29 -22.39 -2.04
C ARG A 256 -25.22 -21.38 -0.89
N VAL A 257 -24.20 -20.52 -0.90
CA VAL A 257 -23.95 -19.54 0.17
C VAL A 257 -24.61 -18.19 -0.13
N PHE A 258 -24.53 -17.75 -1.38
CA PHE A 258 -24.93 -16.40 -1.79
C PHE A 258 -26.21 -16.35 -2.63
N GLY A 259 -26.73 -17.50 -3.09
CA GLY A 259 -27.77 -17.56 -4.11
C GLY A 259 -27.25 -17.16 -5.49
N ARG A 260 -28.17 -16.86 -6.41
CA ARG A 260 -27.81 -16.41 -7.77
C ARG A 260 -27.14 -15.03 -7.70
N PRO A 261 -26.07 -14.77 -8.46
CA PRO A 261 -25.41 -13.47 -8.47
C PRO A 261 -26.31 -12.40 -9.11
N ASP A 262 -26.29 -11.20 -8.53
CA ASP A 262 -26.92 -9.98 -9.02
C ASP A 262 -25.89 -8.83 -9.04
N ARG A 263 -26.29 -7.62 -9.45
CA ARG A 263 -25.38 -6.44 -9.53
C ARG A 263 -24.75 -6.04 -8.18
N ARG A 264 -25.29 -6.56 -7.06
CA ARG A 264 -24.78 -6.34 -5.69
C ARG A 264 -23.91 -7.50 -5.20
N PHE A 265 -23.71 -8.53 -6.01
CA PHE A 265 -23.03 -9.76 -5.63
C PHE A 265 -21.61 -9.53 -5.10
N LEU A 266 -20.82 -8.70 -5.77
CA LEU A 266 -19.47 -8.35 -5.31
C LEU A 266 -19.49 -7.71 -3.91
N MET A 267 -20.40 -6.76 -3.66
CA MET A 267 -20.55 -6.12 -2.35
C MET A 267 -21.01 -7.10 -1.27
N LYS A 268 -21.97 -7.98 -1.59
CA LYS A 268 -22.40 -9.06 -0.71
C LYS A 268 -21.24 -9.99 -0.34
N MET A 269 -20.41 -10.37 -1.30
CA MET A 269 -19.20 -11.15 -1.03
C MET A 269 -18.26 -10.41 -0.07
N ILE A 270 -17.95 -9.13 -0.34
CA ILE A 270 -17.05 -8.33 0.50
C ILE A 270 -17.55 -8.30 1.94
N GLN A 271 -18.83 -8.01 2.14
CA GLN A 271 -19.46 -7.98 3.46
C GLN A 271 -19.44 -9.35 4.14
N TYR A 272 -19.77 -10.42 3.40
CA TYR A 272 -19.77 -11.79 3.92
C TYR A 272 -18.39 -12.23 4.41
N PHE A 273 -17.33 -12.00 3.62
CA PHE A 273 -15.97 -12.41 4.00
C PHE A 273 -15.41 -11.59 5.15
N ARG A 274 -15.82 -10.32 5.31
CA ARG A 274 -15.46 -9.50 6.47
C ARG A 274 -16.05 -10.00 7.79
N GLN A 275 -17.14 -10.76 7.74
CA GLN A 275 -17.78 -11.37 8.90
C GLN A 275 -17.11 -12.68 9.36
N PHE A 276 -15.99 -13.08 8.75
CA PHE A 276 -15.30 -14.28 9.22
C PHE A 276 -14.73 -14.08 10.63
N ASP A 277 -14.79 -15.13 11.43
CA ASP A 277 -14.14 -15.23 12.71
C ASP A 277 -12.76 -15.88 12.58
N VAL A 278 -11.84 -15.51 13.48
CA VAL A 278 -10.53 -16.14 13.62
C VAL A 278 -10.64 -17.20 14.71
N LEU A 279 -11.19 -18.35 14.34
CA LEU A 279 -11.48 -19.46 15.24
C LEU A 279 -11.15 -20.80 14.57
N PRO A 280 -10.88 -21.87 15.35
CA PRO A 280 -10.63 -23.18 14.79
C PRO A 280 -11.83 -23.67 13.98
N LEU A 281 -11.56 -24.36 12.89
CA LEU A 281 -12.58 -24.96 12.05
C LEU A 281 -13.30 -26.06 12.83
N LEU A 282 -14.62 -26.02 12.88
CA LEU A 282 -15.42 -27.08 13.50
C LEU A 282 -15.39 -28.33 12.61
N PRO A 283 -15.56 -29.53 13.19
CA PRO A 283 -15.67 -30.76 12.41
C PRO A 283 -16.70 -30.61 11.29
N TYR A 284 -16.29 -30.99 10.08
CA TYR A 284 -17.13 -31.05 8.90
C TYR A 284 -17.07 -32.48 8.34
N GLY A 285 -18.22 -33.02 7.93
CA GLY A 285 -18.27 -34.37 7.38
C GLY A 285 -17.69 -34.45 5.96
N ASN A 286 -17.54 -35.67 5.45
CA ASN A 286 -16.97 -35.97 4.12
C ASN A 286 -17.88 -35.54 2.93
N ARG A 287 -18.96 -34.82 3.19
CA ARG A 287 -19.95 -34.39 2.17
C ARG A 287 -19.62 -33.03 1.54
N ILE A 288 -18.76 -32.24 2.17
CA ILE A 288 -18.35 -30.91 1.70
C ILE A 288 -16.82 -30.82 1.68
N SER A 289 -16.28 -29.97 0.79
CA SER A 289 -14.84 -29.74 0.74
C SER A 289 -14.38 -28.85 1.90
N LEU A 290 -13.07 -28.77 2.12
CA LEU A 290 -12.48 -27.85 3.09
C LEU A 290 -12.85 -26.38 2.79
N GLU A 291 -12.79 -25.99 1.52
CA GLU A 291 -13.15 -24.66 1.04
C GLU A 291 -14.61 -24.32 1.37
N GLU A 292 -15.51 -25.28 1.16
CA GLU A 292 -16.94 -25.13 1.47
C GLU A 292 -17.17 -25.07 2.99
N ALA A 293 -16.47 -25.90 3.78
CA ALA A 293 -16.54 -25.85 5.23
C ALA A 293 -16.09 -24.50 5.79
N ILE A 294 -14.95 -23.99 5.33
CA ILE A 294 -14.43 -22.66 5.70
C ILE A 294 -15.42 -21.56 5.30
N LEU A 295 -15.97 -21.63 4.09
CA LEU A 295 -16.91 -20.64 3.57
C LEU A 295 -18.22 -20.62 4.36
N MET A 296 -18.81 -21.78 4.63
CA MET A 296 -20.09 -21.91 5.35
C MET A 296 -19.95 -21.57 6.84
N GLN A 297 -18.86 -22.01 7.48
CA GLN A 297 -18.64 -21.74 8.90
C GLN A 297 -18.17 -20.31 9.16
N LYS A 298 -17.76 -19.57 8.12
CA LYS A 298 -17.16 -18.22 8.22
C LYS A 298 -15.97 -18.20 9.17
N ARG A 299 -15.06 -19.17 9.07
CA ARG A 299 -13.89 -19.28 9.94
C ARG A 299 -12.61 -19.24 9.13
N GLY A 300 -11.77 -18.24 9.37
CA GLY A 300 -10.48 -18.14 8.69
C GLY A 300 -9.80 -16.78 8.80
N VAL A 301 -8.46 -16.83 8.77
CA VAL A 301 -7.59 -15.65 8.67
C VAL A 301 -7.52 -15.07 7.24
N CYS A 302 -6.74 -13.99 7.06
CA CYS A 302 -6.60 -13.22 5.82
C CYS A 302 -6.39 -14.10 4.56
N ARG A 303 -5.48 -15.09 4.61
CA ARG A 303 -5.19 -15.98 3.48
C ARG A 303 -6.39 -16.81 3.02
N HIS A 304 -7.23 -17.28 3.94
CA HIS A 304 -8.45 -18.04 3.61
C HIS A 304 -9.50 -17.14 2.96
N ARG A 305 -9.70 -15.95 3.54
CA ARG A 305 -10.66 -14.95 3.03
C ARG A 305 -10.27 -14.51 1.62
N ALA A 306 -9.02 -14.12 1.43
CA ALA A 306 -8.49 -13.66 0.15
C ALA A 306 -8.57 -14.77 -0.91
N LEU A 307 -8.15 -16.00 -0.59
CA LEU A 307 -8.16 -17.12 -1.54
C LEU A 307 -9.58 -17.50 -1.97
N LEU A 308 -10.51 -17.67 -1.03
CA LEU A 308 -11.90 -18.01 -1.37
C LEU A 308 -12.59 -16.89 -2.14
N PHE A 309 -12.40 -15.64 -1.72
CA PHE A 309 -12.94 -14.49 -2.45
C PHE A 309 -12.40 -14.45 -3.87
N PHE A 310 -11.09 -14.55 -4.04
CA PHE A 310 -10.41 -14.57 -5.34
C PHE A 310 -10.96 -15.69 -6.23
N ALA A 311 -11.05 -16.91 -5.71
CA ALA A 311 -11.53 -18.06 -6.46
C ALA A 311 -12.98 -17.89 -6.92
N ILE A 312 -13.87 -17.45 -6.01
CA ILE A 312 -15.28 -17.22 -6.32
C ILE A 312 -15.43 -16.08 -7.32
N ALA A 313 -14.82 -14.92 -7.06
CA ALA A 313 -14.93 -13.76 -7.94
C ALA A 313 -14.37 -14.06 -9.34
N GLN A 314 -13.24 -14.75 -9.43
CA GLN A 314 -12.68 -15.16 -10.71
C GLN A 314 -13.60 -16.15 -11.46
N SER A 315 -14.24 -17.10 -10.76
CA SER A 315 -15.20 -18.05 -11.37
C SER A 315 -16.45 -17.37 -11.96
N TRP A 316 -16.78 -16.19 -11.45
CA TRP A 316 -17.87 -15.34 -11.93
C TRP A 316 -17.42 -14.31 -12.97
N GLY A 317 -16.14 -14.28 -13.32
CA GLY A 317 -15.62 -13.43 -14.39
C GLY A 317 -15.11 -12.05 -13.96
N TYR A 318 -15.11 -11.75 -12.66
CA TYR A 318 -14.54 -10.49 -12.18
C TYR A 318 -13.03 -10.44 -12.44
N ASP A 319 -12.53 -9.26 -12.82
CA ASP A 319 -11.10 -8.99 -12.82
C ASP A 319 -10.64 -8.84 -11.38
N VAL A 320 -10.08 -9.93 -10.86
CA VAL A 320 -9.61 -10.04 -9.50
C VAL A 320 -8.22 -10.67 -9.49
N ARG A 321 -7.38 -10.24 -8.56
CA ARG A 321 -6.11 -10.91 -8.23
C ARG A 321 -5.91 -10.93 -6.73
N LEU A 322 -5.30 -12.00 -6.23
CA LEU A 322 -4.91 -12.15 -4.85
C LEU A 322 -3.54 -11.51 -4.66
N VAL A 323 -3.42 -10.65 -3.66
CA VAL A 323 -2.15 -10.06 -3.27
C VAL A 323 -1.79 -10.57 -1.90
N MET A 324 -0.54 -10.95 -1.72
CA MET A 324 -0.03 -11.36 -0.43
C MET A 324 1.41 -10.93 -0.20
N ASN A 325 1.73 -10.81 1.06
CA ASN A 325 3.09 -10.72 1.57
C ASN A 325 3.22 -11.68 2.76
N MET A 326 4.28 -11.57 3.54
CA MET A 326 4.52 -12.51 4.62
C MET A 326 3.53 -12.38 5.78
N VAL A 327 2.80 -11.25 5.89
CA VAL A 327 1.91 -10.94 7.04
C VAL A 327 0.44 -10.83 6.70
N HIS A 328 0.12 -10.55 5.44
CA HIS A 328 -1.24 -10.26 5.03
C HIS A 328 -1.53 -10.78 3.64
N ALA A 329 -2.81 -11.06 3.42
CA ALA A 329 -3.36 -11.41 2.12
C ALA A 329 -4.66 -10.64 1.93
N PHE A 330 -4.79 -9.99 0.78
CA PHE A 330 -5.96 -9.24 0.37
C PHE A 330 -6.23 -9.48 -1.11
N VAL A 331 -7.28 -8.87 -1.66
CA VAL A 331 -7.59 -8.97 -3.08
C VAL A 331 -7.60 -7.59 -3.71
N GLU A 332 -7.21 -7.51 -4.96
CA GLU A 332 -7.41 -6.34 -5.80
C GLU A 332 -8.50 -6.68 -6.81
N VAL A 333 -9.44 -5.76 -7.01
CA VAL A 333 -10.55 -5.91 -7.95
C VAL A 333 -10.51 -4.75 -8.93
N ARG A 334 -10.84 -5.02 -10.19
CA ARG A 334 -10.98 -4.00 -11.23
C ARG A 334 -12.34 -4.14 -11.90
N GLN A 335 -13.06 -3.03 -12.01
CA GLN A 335 -14.24 -2.95 -12.85
C GLN A 335 -13.82 -2.58 -14.27
N SER A 336 -14.62 -2.97 -15.28
CA SER A 336 -14.35 -2.57 -16.65
C SER A 336 -14.20 -1.05 -16.76
N GLY A 337 -13.12 -0.58 -17.37
CA GLY A 337 -12.82 0.85 -17.53
C GLY A 337 -12.34 1.59 -16.27
N HIS A 338 -12.15 0.91 -15.14
CA HIS A 338 -11.68 1.52 -13.89
C HIS A 338 -10.28 1.04 -13.50
N SER A 339 -9.59 1.78 -12.63
CA SER A 339 -8.33 1.33 -12.03
C SER A 339 -8.57 0.18 -11.04
N TRP A 340 -7.52 -0.60 -10.81
CA TRP A 340 -7.49 -1.55 -9.71
C TRP A 340 -7.72 -0.88 -8.36
N VAL A 341 -8.50 -1.52 -7.51
CA VAL A 341 -8.73 -1.07 -6.13
C VAL A 341 -8.46 -2.19 -5.13
N ARG A 342 -7.93 -1.81 -3.97
CA ARG A 342 -7.66 -2.74 -2.86
C ARG A 342 -8.94 -3.08 -2.12
N VAL A 343 -9.18 -4.37 -1.89
CA VAL A 343 -10.24 -4.88 -1.04
C VAL A 343 -9.63 -5.69 0.10
N ASP A 344 -9.54 -5.06 1.27
CA ASP A 344 -9.18 -5.76 2.50
C ASP A 344 -10.42 -6.42 3.12
N LEU A 345 -10.30 -7.73 3.36
CA LEU A 345 -11.34 -8.60 3.92
C LEU A 345 -11.12 -8.86 5.43
N GLY A 346 -10.10 -8.27 6.03
CA GLY A 346 -9.66 -8.52 7.40
C GLY A 346 -8.97 -9.88 7.54
N GLY A 347 -8.87 -10.37 8.77
CA GLY A 347 -8.19 -11.63 9.07
C GLY A 347 -7.71 -11.67 10.51
N ALA A 348 -6.77 -12.58 10.80
CA ALA A 348 -6.04 -12.54 12.05
C ALA A 348 -5.40 -11.16 12.17
N VAL A 349 -5.82 -10.42 13.21
CA VAL A 349 -5.10 -9.24 13.64
C VAL A 349 -3.70 -9.71 13.99
N LEU A 350 -2.69 -8.97 13.56
CA LEU A 350 -1.34 -9.17 14.07
C LEU A 350 -1.43 -9.25 15.61
N PRO A 351 -0.68 -10.15 16.28
CA PRO A 351 -0.85 -10.42 17.71
C PRO A 351 -1.06 -9.15 18.52
N ARG A 352 -1.90 -9.14 19.56
CA ARG A 352 -2.03 -7.96 20.45
C ARG A 352 -0.63 -7.55 20.92
N GLY A 353 -0.24 -6.29 20.65
CA GLY A 353 1.12 -5.79 20.91
C GLY A 353 2.07 -5.85 19.71
N PHE A 354 1.65 -6.40 18.58
CA PHE A 354 2.36 -6.25 17.31
C PHE A 354 2.28 -4.79 16.88
N THR A 355 3.33 -4.07 17.24
CA THR A 355 3.69 -2.84 16.58
C THR A 355 4.51 -3.26 15.36
N PRO A 356 4.15 -2.89 14.12
CA PRO A 356 5.05 -3.12 13.00
C PRO A 356 6.41 -2.58 13.40
N PRO A 357 7.51 -3.35 13.25
CA PRO A 357 8.80 -2.87 13.64
C PRO A 357 9.05 -1.57 12.87
N SER A 358 9.18 -0.48 13.62
CA SER A 358 9.57 0.84 13.11
C SER A 358 11.06 1.02 13.35
N GLY A 359 11.83 1.06 12.27
CA GLY A 359 13.26 1.37 12.16
C GLY A 359 14.20 0.18 12.21
N PRO A 360 15.30 0.09 11.43
CA PRO A 360 15.86 1.06 10.51
C PRO A 360 16.08 0.45 9.10
N GLY A 361 15.60 1.11 8.05
CA GLY A 361 16.45 1.22 6.84
C GLY A 361 17.73 1.94 7.27
N LEU A 362 18.86 1.71 6.62
CA LEU A 362 20.21 2.07 7.08
C LEU A 362 20.47 3.58 7.30
N PHE A 363 19.46 4.43 7.31
CA PHE A 363 19.50 5.80 7.80
C PHE A 363 18.21 6.14 8.56
N THR A 364 18.36 6.56 9.81
CA THR A 364 17.29 7.09 10.65
C THR A 364 17.18 8.61 10.40
N PRO A 365 16.09 9.14 9.81
CA PRO A 365 15.52 10.35 10.37
C PRO A 365 14.67 9.90 11.56
N VAL A 366 15.13 10.20 12.76
CA VAL A 366 14.40 9.86 13.98
C VAL A 366 13.05 10.57 13.96
N THR A 367 12.01 9.88 13.52
CA THR A 367 10.65 10.43 13.52
C THR A 367 10.02 10.01 14.84
N TYR A 368 10.12 10.88 15.83
CA TYR A 368 9.38 10.71 17.07
C TYR A 368 7.90 11.00 16.81
N ARG A 369 7.03 10.03 17.07
CA ARG A 369 5.58 10.21 16.95
C ARG A 369 5.03 10.60 18.33
N TYR A 370 4.89 11.90 18.58
CA TYR A 370 4.22 12.41 19.78
C TYR A 370 2.73 12.55 19.49
N GLN A 371 1.91 11.74 20.15
CA GLN A 371 0.46 11.83 20.03
C GLN A 371 -0.08 12.61 21.24
N LEU A 372 -0.43 13.87 21.03
CA LEU A 372 -1.25 14.62 21.99
C LEU A 372 -2.66 14.03 21.97
N THR A 373 -3.05 13.36 23.04
CA THR A 373 -4.40 12.83 23.24
C THR A 373 -5.35 13.96 23.66
N GLY A 374 -5.80 14.75 22.69
CA GLY A 374 -6.93 15.67 22.84
C GLY A 374 -6.59 17.17 22.88
N SER A 375 -7.61 17.97 23.16
CA SER A 375 -7.52 19.40 23.44
C SER A 375 -7.82 19.61 24.92
N THR A 376 -6.98 20.38 25.62
CA THR A 376 -7.16 20.67 27.04
C THR A 376 -7.04 22.16 27.28
N VAL A 377 -7.82 22.68 28.22
CA VAL A 377 -7.80 24.09 28.62
C VAL A 377 -6.90 24.20 29.84
N VAL A 378 -5.84 25.01 29.72
CA VAL A 378 -4.84 25.22 30.78
C VAL A 378 -4.71 26.72 31.02
N ARG A 379 -4.58 27.15 32.28
CA ARG A 379 -4.37 28.57 32.60
C ARG A 379 -2.89 28.93 32.45
N ALA A 380 -2.60 30.18 32.14
CA ALA A 380 -1.23 30.68 32.16
C ALA A 380 -0.63 30.50 33.57
N GLY A 381 0.58 29.94 33.65
CA GLY A 381 1.23 29.55 34.91
C GLY A 381 0.90 28.13 35.40
N GLU A 382 0.02 27.38 34.73
CA GLU A 382 -0.20 25.95 35.01
C GLU A 382 0.65 25.04 34.11
N ASP A 383 0.80 23.79 34.52
CA ASP A 383 1.47 22.76 33.74
C ASP A 383 0.48 22.07 32.79
N LEU A 384 0.83 21.99 31.51
CA LEU A 384 0.16 21.14 30.55
C LEU A 384 0.67 19.70 30.68
N SER A 385 -0.22 18.74 30.94
CA SER A 385 0.12 17.32 30.90
C SER A 385 0.02 16.79 29.48
N VAL A 386 1.12 16.28 28.95
CA VAL A 386 1.23 15.70 27.61
C VAL A 386 1.64 14.24 27.73
N GLU A 387 0.81 13.31 27.27
CA GLU A 387 1.22 11.92 27.19
C GLU A 387 2.18 11.71 26.02
N VAL A 388 3.33 11.11 26.32
CA VAL A 388 4.37 10.81 25.35
C VAL A 388 4.61 9.32 25.33
N ILE A 389 4.55 8.77 24.13
CA ILE A 389 4.83 7.36 23.87
C ILE A 389 6.17 7.30 23.15
N HIS A 390 7.16 6.65 23.76
CA HIS A 390 8.47 6.44 23.15
C HIS A 390 8.91 4.99 23.25
N ARG A 391 9.70 4.53 22.28
CA ARG A 391 10.17 3.14 22.20
C ARG A 391 11.55 3.02 22.83
N ASP A 392 11.72 2.03 23.70
CA ASP A 392 12.92 1.45 24.34
C ASP A 392 14.02 2.40 24.88
N HIS A 393 14.38 3.47 24.17
CA HIS A 393 15.38 4.48 24.53
C HIS A 393 14.79 5.88 24.28
N PRO A 394 14.18 6.54 25.30
CA PRO A 394 13.81 7.95 25.17
C PRO A 394 15.04 8.80 24.80
N PRO A 395 14.88 9.89 24.04
CA PRO A 395 15.95 10.85 23.90
C PRO A 395 16.30 11.42 25.27
N ALA A 396 17.58 11.75 25.46
CA ALA A 396 18.05 12.30 26.74
C ALA A 396 17.23 13.53 27.18
N PHE A 397 16.75 14.32 26.21
CA PHE A 397 15.75 15.36 26.43
C PHE A 397 14.97 15.69 25.14
N LEU A 398 13.88 16.43 25.31
CA LEU A 398 12.98 16.97 24.29
C LEU A 398 12.79 18.47 24.49
N TRP A 399 12.56 19.20 23.41
CA TRP A 399 11.99 20.53 23.43
C TRP A 399 10.48 20.45 23.29
N ALA A 400 9.75 20.92 24.30
CA ALA A 400 8.34 21.26 24.17
C ALA A 400 8.20 22.71 23.69
N ILE A 401 7.83 22.86 22.42
CA ILE A 401 7.67 24.14 21.75
C ILE A 401 6.19 24.49 21.73
N LEU A 402 5.81 25.58 22.38
CA LEU A 402 4.48 26.17 22.24
C LEU A 402 4.51 27.16 21.07
N SER A 403 3.56 27.03 20.16
CA SER A 403 3.35 27.96 19.06
C SER A 403 1.94 28.54 19.08
N ASP A 404 1.79 29.81 18.70
CA ASP A 404 0.49 30.44 18.52
C ASP A 404 -0.26 29.93 17.27
N SER A 405 -1.47 30.45 17.01
CA SER A 405 -2.27 30.08 15.84
C SER A 405 -1.63 30.45 14.50
N ARG A 406 -0.61 31.32 14.49
CA ARG A 406 0.18 31.71 13.31
C ARG A 406 1.47 30.88 13.18
N GLY A 407 1.66 29.90 14.06
CA GLY A 407 2.85 29.05 14.09
C GLY A 407 4.10 29.71 14.66
N ARG A 408 3.99 30.90 15.28
CA ARG A 408 5.13 31.56 15.92
C ARG A 408 5.41 30.89 17.26
N GLU A 409 6.66 30.53 17.49
CA GLU A 409 7.13 30.01 18.77
C GLU A 409 6.98 31.08 19.86
N VAL A 410 6.21 30.76 20.90
CA VAL A 410 5.98 31.63 22.06
C VAL A 410 6.68 31.14 23.32
N ALA A 411 7.00 29.84 23.39
CA ALA A 411 7.77 29.26 24.47
C ALA A 411 8.47 27.99 24.02
N ARG A 412 9.59 27.69 24.67
CA ARG A 412 10.36 26.47 24.48
C ARG A 412 10.88 25.99 25.83
N ASN A 413 10.45 24.80 26.23
CA ASN A 413 10.82 24.21 27.52
C ASN A 413 11.52 22.87 27.31
N PRO A 414 12.65 22.61 28.00
CA PRO A 414 13.27 21.30 27.97
C PRO A 414 12.43 20.32 28.80
N VAL A 415 12.28 19.09 28.32
CA VAL A 415 11.54 18.03 28.98
C VAL A 415 12.37 16.75 28.92
N PHE A 416 12.43 16.02 30.02
CA PHE A 416 13.27 14.83 30.16
C PHE A 416 12.39 13.59 30.31
N PRO A 417 12.16 12.82 29.23
CA PRO A 417 11.40 11.59 29.34
C PRO A 417 12.18 10.57 30.17
N LYS A 418 11.48 9.86 31.06
CA LYS A 418 12.02 8.75 31.85
C LYS A 418 11.96 7.47 31.00
N LYS A 419 12.40 6.34 31.56
CA LYS A 419 12.62 5.08 30.82
C LYS A 419 11.35 4.31 30.45
N SER A 420 10.14 4.80 30.74
CA SER A 420 8.91 4.02 30.56
C SER A 420 8.22 4.32 29.23
N THR A 421 7.56 3.33 28.63
CA THR A 421 7.05 3.41 27.23
C THR A 421 5.94 4.46 27.03
N ILE A 422 5.26 4.89 28.10
CA ILE A 422 4.18 5.88 28.09
C ILE A 422 4.34 6.79 29.32
N GLU A 423 4.45 8.10 29.11
CA GLU A 423 4.71 9.05 30.19
C GLU A 423 3.92 10.34 30.08
N SER A 424 3.35 10.80 31.18
CA SER A 424 2.79 12.15 31.27
C SER A 424 3.90 13.17 31.54
N LEU A 425 4.23 13.96 30.53
CA LEU A 425 5.18 15.07 30.61
C LEU A 425 4.47 16.35 31.03
N ARG A 426 5.06 17.11 31.94
CA ARG A 426 4.57 18.43 32.32
C ARG A 426 5.30 19.50 31.53
N VAL A 427 4.54 20.28 30.76
CA VAL A 427 5.05 21.40 29.97
C VAL A 427 4.55 22.70 30.61
N PRO A 428 5.43 23.52 31.20
CA PRO A 428 4.99 24.75 31.87
C PRO A 428 4.48 25.75 30.83
N VAL A 429 3.32 26.34 31.11
CA VAL A 429 2.74 27.42 30.30
C VAL A 429 3.20 28.77 30.88
N PRO A 430 3.97 29.59 30.14
CA PRO A 430 4.46 30.87 30.64
C PRO A 430 3.38 31.77 31.24
N VAL A 431 3.71 32.42 32.35
CA VAL A 431 2.88 33.47 32.94
C VAL A 431 2.84 34.66 31.99
N GLY A 432 1.64 35.18 31.70
CA GLY A 432 1.44 36.31 30.81
C GLY A 432 1.18 35.96 29.34
N LEU A 433 1.04 34.67 28.98
CA LEU A 433 0.53 34.28 27.67
C LEU A 433 -0.92 34.76 27.48
N PRO A 434 -1.24 35.44 26.36
CA PRO A 434 -2.60 35.87 26.09
C PRO A 434 -3.53 34.67 25.90
N ALA A 435 -4.83 34.84 26.18
CA ALA A 435 -5.81 33.77 25.97
C ALA A 435 -5.90 33.43 24.47
N GLY A 436 -5.76 32.15 24.12
CA GLY A 436 -5.75 31.74 22.72
C GLY A 436 -5.57 30.23 22.53
N ARG A 437 -5.59 29.80 21.26
CA ARG A 437 -5.25 28.43 20.88
C ARG A 437 -3.76 28.34 20.60
N TYR A 438 -3.12 27.39 21.26
CA TYR A 438 -1.70 27.11 21.10
C TYR A 438 -1.50 25.67 20.67
N ARG A 439 -0.43 25.44 19.90
CA ARG A 439 0.02 24.12 19.48
C ARG A 439 1.26 23.77 20.28
N VAL A 440 1.30 22.58 20.87
CA VAL A 440 2.52 22.04 21.46
C VAL A 440 3.15 21.07 20.49
N VAL A 441 4.44 21.27 20.21
CA VAL A 441 5.25 20.40 19.36
C VAL A 441 6.43 19.92 20.20
N LEU A 442 6.55 18.61 20.36
CA LEU A 442 7.73 18.01 20.97
C LEU A 442 8.78 17.74 19.88
N LYS A 443 10.02 18.15 20.11
CA LYS A 443 11.14 17.91 19.19
C LYS A 443 12.36 17.37 19.94
N PRO A 444 13.06 16.36 19.43
CA PRO A 444 14.37 15.96 19.96
C PRO A 444 15.43 17.03 19.71
N GLU A 445 16.55 16.94 20.41
CA GLU A 445 17.75 17.68 20.03
C GLU A 445 18.24 17.21 18.65
N GLY A 446 18.38 18.16 17.72
CA GLY A 446 19.02 17.98 16.43
C GLY A 446 19.66 19.32 16.01
N PRO A 447 20.62 19.32 15.08
CA PRO A 447 21.19 20.57 14.59
C PRO A 447 20.08 21.43 13.99
N LEU A 448 20.05 22.71 14.39
CA LEU A 448 19.08 23.72 13.97
C LEU A 448 19.03 23.91 12.46
#